data_AF-A0A370U2S7-F1
#
_entry.id   AF-A0A370U2S7-F1
#
_cell.length_a   1.000
_cell.length_b   1.000
_cell.length_c   1.000
_cell.angle_alpha   90.00
_cell.angle_beta   90.00
_cell.angle_gamma   90.00
#
_symmetry.space_group_name_H-M   'P 1'
#
loop_
_entity.id
_entity.type
_entity.pdbx_description
1 polymer ?
#
loop_
_entity_poly.entity_id
_entity_poly.type
_entity_poly.pdbx_seq_one_letter_code
_entity_poly.pdbx_strand_id
1 'polypeptide(L)'
;MLEHVPPLPKELCGKRDITGNALWSVPSPELPIPRCSTLENDDEPWDPERVAGVRKTFHLRIPKHTICTISAQSDFGYTFSDCQSSSPNGLAILTLCWSYIFSVRPLELQHRRMQYSLIKTPTATGPDRQQQKGVIVYLGYSSKKLVRWLCAILAPGAGWFAEGSVPPWAAHYSQDVEFFIGTDYLAEDIIQESPPSSAEAADLLVEFCELYDFGFQPSIAFLAALLLPFHNAQGLQPRLPMPRIPRYTKPSHGSPVYI
;
A
#
# COMPACT_ATOMS: atom_id res chain seq x y z
N MET A 1 -10.57 -4.54 19.07
CA MET A 1 -9.96 -5.88 18.94
C MET A 1 -10.90 -6.72 18.09
N LEU A 2 -10.44 -7.29 16.98
CA LEU A 2 -11.28 -8.10 16.10
C LEU A 2 -11.35 -9.54 16.64
N GLU A 3 -12.28 -9.82 17.57
CA GLU A 3 -12.40 -11.10 18.29
C GLU A 3 -12.73 -12.31 17.39
N HIS A 4 -13.10 -12.08 16.14
CA HIS A 4 -13.49 -13.12 15.19
C HIS A 4 -12.54 -13.28 14.00
N VAL A 5 -11.36 -12.64 14.03
CA VAL A 5 -10.36 -12.83 12.97
C VAL A 5 -9.50 -14.04 13.34
N PRO A 6 -9.45 -15.09 12.49
CA PRO A 6 -8.62 -16.25 12.76
C PRO A 6 -7.17 -15.80 12.89
N PRO A 7 -6.44 -16.29 13.92
CA PRO A 7 -5.05 -15.90 14.11
C PRO A 7 -4.23 -16.33 12.89
N LEU A 8 -3.32 -15.46 12.46
CA LEU A 8 -2.35 -15.82 11.44
C LEU A 8 -1.56 -17.06 11.92
N PRO A 9 -1.20 -17.99 11.02
CA PRO A 9 -0.39 -19.15 11.38
C PRO A 9 0.89 -18.70 12.10
N LYS A 10 1.23 -19.36 13.23
CA LYS A 10 2.42 -19.01 14.03
C LYS A 10 3.72 -19.06 13.24
N GLU A 11 3.76 -19.88 12.19
CA GLU A 11 4.88 -19.98 11.26
C GLU A 11 4.44 -19.53 9.87
N LEU A 12 4.74 -18.27 9.53
CA LEU A 12 4.66 -17.74 8.17
C LEU A 12 6.02 -17.77 7.45
N CYS A 13 7.10 -17.95 8.20
CA CYS A 13 8.46 -18.03 7.68
C CYS A 13 8.55 -19.10 6.57
N GLY A 14 9.15 -18.74 5.43
CA GLY A 14 9.31 -19.65 4.30
C GLY A 14 8.03 -19.98 3.52
N LYS A 15 6.82 -19.72 4.03
CA LYS A 15 5.57 -20.08 3.34
C LYS A 15 5.35 -19.27 2.06
N ARG A 16 4.98 -19.98 1.00
CA ARG A 16 4.61 -19.37 -0.29
C ARG A 16 3.15 -18.98 -0.34
N ASP A 17 2.30 -19.81 0.27
CA ASP A 17 0.86 -19.69 0.20
C ASP A 17 0.27 -19.98 1.59
N ILE A 18 -0.88 -19.36 1.88
CA ILE A 18 -1.73 -19.72 3.01
C ILE A 18 -2.99 -20.34 2.42
N THR A 19 -3.35 -21.52 2.87
CA THR A 19 -4.58 -22.16 2.44
C THR A 19 -5.46 -22.45 3.64
N GLY A 20 -6.75 -22.17 3.52
CA GLY A 20 -7.72 -22.45 4.56
C GLY A 20 -9.12 -22.57 4.00
N ASN A 21 -10.01 -23.14 4.80
CA ASN A 21 -11.43 -23.21 4.50
C ASN A 21 -12.13 -22.18 5.40
N ALA A 22 -13.09 -21.45 4.87
CA ALA A 22 -14.00 -20.70 5.74
C ALA A 22 -14.78 -21.71 6.58
N LEU A 23 -14.84 -21.52 7.89
CA LEU A 23 -15.67 -22.35 8.76
C LEU A 23 -16.89 -21.54 9.16
N TRP A 24 -18.08 -22.02 8.79
CA TRP A 24 -19.34 -21.37 9.10
C TRP A 24 -19.99 -22.06 10.29
N SER A 25 -20.29 -21.28 11.33
CA SER A 25 -21.16 -21.74 12.42
C SER A 25 -22.60 -21.55 11.98
N VAL A 26 -23.34 -22.64 11.81
CA VAL A 26 -24.75 -22.64 11.43
C VAL A 26 -25.57 -23.14 12.63
N PRO A 27 -26.03 -22.24 13.51
CA PRO A 27 -26.88 -22.65 14.62
C PRO A 27 -28.22 -23.16 14.09
N SER A 28 -28.63 -24.36 14.54
CA SER A 28 -29.88 -25.03 14.13
C SER A 28 -29.98 -25.32 12.62
N PRO A 29 -29.07 -26.14 12.05
CA PRO A 29 -29.16 -26.53 10.65
C PRO A 29 -30.45 -27.32 10.42
N GLU A 30 -31.23 -26.94 9.41
CA GLU A 30 -32.36 -27.76 8.95
C GLU A 30 -31.79 -29.07 8.37
N LEU A 31 -31.76 -30.13 9.19
CA LEU A 31 -31.17 -31.40 8.82
C LEU A 31 -31.94 -32.02 7.63
N PRO A 32 -31.29 -32.29 6.49
CA PRO A 32 -31.91 -33.09 5.45
C PRO A 32 -32.04 -34.54 5.94
N ILE A 33 -33.22 -35.13 5.73
CA ILE A 33 -33.50 -36.56 5.92
C ILE A 33 -32.42 -37.38 5.19
N PRO A 34 -31.80 -38.40 5.81
CA PRO A 34 -30.61 -39.04 5.27
C PRO A 34 -30.92 -39.73 3.94
N ARG A 35 -30.34 -39.22 2.84
CA ARG A 35 -30.23 -39.96 1.60
C ARG A 35 -28.93 -40.76 1.62
N CYS A 36 -29.09 -42.07 1.61
CA CYS A 36 -28.03 -43.07 1.52
C CYS A 36 -27.36 -43.01 0.14
N SER A 37 -26.06 -42.72 0.08
CA SER A 37 -25.11 -43.13 -0.98
C SER A 37 -23.77 -42.41 -0.75
N THR A 38 -22.77 -43.07 -0.15
CA THR A 38 -21.63 -43.77 -0.78
C THR A 38 -20.47 -42.87 -1.22
N LEU A 39 -19.31 -43.19 -0.64
CA LEU A 39 -17.93 -42.92 -1.07
C LEU A 39 -17.45 -41.49 -0.91
N GLU A 40 -16.66 -41.23 0.14
CA GLU A 40 -15.25 -40.79 0.02
C GLU A 40 -14.59 -40.76 1.43
N ASN A 41 -13.32 -41.19 1.47
CA ASN A 41 -12.47 -41.29 2.66
C ASN A 41 -12.13 -39.91 3.24
N ASP A 42 -12.87 -39.45 4.24
CA ASP A 42 -12.36 -38.47 5.22
C ASP A 42 -12.85 -38.89 6.61
N ASP A 43 -11.92 -39.30 7.47
CA ASP A 43 -12.14 -39.86 8.82
C ASP A 43 -12.63 -38.84 9.87
N GLU A 44 -13.36 -37.81 9.46
CA GLU A 44 -13.95 -36.82 10.38
C GLU A 44 -15.48 -36.83 10.26
N PRO A 45 -16.23 -37.12 11.36
CA PRO A 45 -17.68 -37.13 11.32
C PRO A 45 -18.19 -35.73 10.94
N TRP A 46 -18.98 -35.65 9.87
CA TRP A 46 -19.57 -34.41 9.38
C TRP A 46 -20.40 -33.73 10.48
N ASP A 47 -19.98 -32.54 10.91
CA ASP A 47 -20.68 -31.72 11.89
C ASP A 47 -21.60 -30.72 11.17
N PRO A 48 -22.93 -30.87 11.24
CA PRO A 48 -23.88 -30.00 10.57
C PRO A 48 -23.88 -28.56 11.13
N GLU A 49 -23.39 -28.36 12.36
CA GLU A 49 -23.27 -27.03 12.97
C GLU A 49 -22.02 -26.28 12.49
N ARG A 50 -21.08 -26.99 11.84
CA ARG A 50 -19.79 -26.46 11.37
C ARG A 50 -19.55 -26.83 9.92
N VAL A 51 -20.09 -26.01 9.02
CA VAL A 51 -19.95 -26.23 7.58
C VAL A 51 -18.64 -25.62 7.08
N ALA A 52 -17.75 -26.46 6.56
CA ALA A 52 -16.55 -26.00 5.86
C ALA A 52 -16.92 -25.48 4.45
N GLY A 53 -16.58 -24.24 4.18
CA GLY A 53 -16.66 -23.63 2.86
C GLY A 53 -15.52 -24.06 1.93
N VAL A 54 -15.59 -23.60 0.68
CA VAL A 54 -14.57 -23.88 -0.34
C VAL A 54 -13.18 -23.46 0.13
N ARG A 55 -12.21 -24.36 -0.05
CA ARG A 55 -10.79 -24.11 0.21
C ARG A 55 -10.28 -22.92 -0.61
N LYS A 56 -9.72 -21.92 0.07
CA LYS A 56 -9.12 -20.73 -0.55
C LYS A 56 -7.62 -20.73 -0.30
N THR A 57 -6.87 -20.51 -1.38
CA THR A 57 -5.41 -20.32 -1.34
C THR A 57 -5.11 -18.85 -1.57
N PHE A 58 -4.35 -18.27 -0.67
CA PHE A 58 -3.81 -16.93 -0.75
C PHE A 58 -2.30 -17.02 -0.98
N HIS A 59 -1.83 -16.58 -2.14
CA HIS A 59 -0.42 -16.52 -2.45
C HIS A 59 0.22 -15.35 -1.70
N LEU A 60 1.26 -15.61 -0.90
CA LEU A 60 2.07 -14.59 -0.23
C LEU A 60 3.20 -14.04 -1.11
N ARG A 61 3.33 -14.58 -2.31
CA ARG A 61 4.44 -14.31 -3.22
C ARG A 61 3.93 -14.25 -4.66
N ILE A 62 4.31 -13.21 -5.37
CA ILE A 62 4.04 -13.03 -6.79
C ILE A 62 5.38 -12.88 -7.54
N PRO A 63 5.43 -13.22 -8.84
CA PRO A 63 6.69 -13.24 -9.58
C PRO A 63 7.23 -11.84 -9.88
N LYS A 64 6.36 -10.83 -10.02
CA LYS A 64 6.72 -9.46 -10.40
C LYS A 64 5.83 -8.46 -9.67
N HIS A 65 6.33 -7.23 -9.51
CA HIS A 65 5.56 -6.12 -8.98
C HIS A 65 4.38 -5.78 -9.90
N THR A 66 3.25 -5.39 -9.30
CA THR A 66 2.14 -4.79 -10.02
C THR A 66 2.56 -3.44 -10.58
N ILE A 67 2.36 -3.23 -11.88
CA ILE A 67 2.65 -1.95 -12.53
C ILE A 67 1.38 -1.12 -12.52
N CYS A 68 1.41 0.03 -11.86
CA CYS A 68 0.33 1.00 -11.85
C CYS A 68 0.61 2.08 -12.90
N THR A 69 -0.31 2.31 -13.83
CA THR A 69 -0.21 3.43 -14.78
C THR A 69 -0.87 4.67 -14.18
N ILE A 70 -0.39 5.85 -14.55
CA ILE A 70 -1.00 7.12 -14.14
C ILE A 70 -1.77 7.68 -15.33
N SER A 71 -3.07 7.87 -15.15
CA SER A 71 -3.91 8.44 -16.19
C SER A 71 -3.85 9.96 -16.15
N ALA A 72 -3.56 10.57 -17.30
CA ALA A 72 -3.69 12.01 -17.49
C ALA A 72 -5.15 12.48 -17.63
N GLN A 73 -6.10 11.54 -17.83
CA GLN A 73 -7.51 11.87 -17.95
C GLN A 73 -8.11 12.17 -16.57
N SER A 74 -8.80 13.32 -16.46
CA SER A 74 -9.49 13.79 -15.26
C SER A 74 -10.78 13.02 -14.94
N ASP A 75 -11.07 11.94 -15.65
CA ASP A 75 -12.33 11.17 -15.55
C ASP A 75 -12.47 10.40 -14.24
N PHE A 76 -11.45 10.43 -13.38
CA PHE A 76 -11.57 10.04 -11.97
C PHE A 76 -12.34 11.14 -11.23
N GLY A 77 -13.65 11.19 -11.48
CA GLY A 77 -14.59 12.06 -10.81
C GLY A 77 -14.65 11.72 -9.33
N TYR A 78 -13.81 12.39 -8.53
CA TYR A 78 -14.09 12.58 -7.12
C TYR A 78 -15.18 13.64 -6.99
N THR A 79 -16.41 13.25 -7.32
CA THR A 79 -17.60 14.08 -7.08
C THR A 79 -17.99 13.96 -5.61
N PHE A 80 -17.20 14.58 -4.74
CA PHE A 80 -17.70 15.19 -3.50
C PHE A 80 -17.10 16.60 -3.49
N SER A 81 -17.85 17.55 -4.05
CA SER A 81 -17.53 18.98 -4.20
C SER A 81 -16.86 19.38 -5.52
N ASP A 82 -17.70 19.56 -6.55
CA ASP A 82 -17.46 20.51 -7.65
C ASP A 82 -17.41 21.96 -7.12
N CYS A 83 -16.50 22.26 -6.19
CA CYS A 83 -16.28 23.61 -5.65
C CYS A 83 -14.88 23.71 -5.01
N GLN A 84 -13.80 23.48 -5.77
CA GLN A 84 -12.48 24.13 -5.62
C GLN A 84 -11.44 23.39 -6.46
N SER A 85 -10.92 24.06 -7.47
CA SER A 85 -9.70 23.69 -8.21
C SER A 85 -8.42 23.72 -7.35
N SER A 86 -8.54 23.63 -6.01
CA SER A 86 -7.47 23.90 -5.05
C SER A 86 -7.22 22.77 -4.03
N SER A 87 -7.99 21.67 -4.04
CA SER A 87 -7.72 20.54 -3.13
C SER A 87 -6.62 19.62 -3.66
N PRO A 88 -5.71 19.14 -2.81
CA PRO A 88 -4.64 18.23 -3.22
C PRO A 88 -5.22 16.89 -3.67
N ASN A 89 -4.77 16.35 -4.81
CA ASN A 89 -5.04 14.98 -5.22
C ASN A 89 -3.79 14.12 -5.00
N GLY A 90 -3.74 13.39 -3.89
CA GLY A 90 -2.66 12.47 -3.52
C GLY A 90 -3.00 11.01 -3.72
N LEU A 91 -4.17 10.66 -4.27
CA LEU A 91 -4.69 9.29 -4.25
C LEU A 91 -3.71 8.25 -4.80
N ALA A 92 -3.04 8.54 -5.92
CA ALA A 92 -2.06 7.63 -6.50
C ALA A 92 -0.87 7.38 -5.56
N ILE A 93 -0.32 8.45 -4.99
CA ILE A 93 0.81 8.39 -4.05
C ILE A 93 0.41 7.61 -2.79
N LEU A 94 -0.74 7.96 -2.20
CA LEU A 94 -1.28 7.30 -1.02
C LEU A 94 -1.56 5.81 -1.27
N THR A 95 -2.04 5.45 -2.46
CA THR A 95 -2.28 4.04 -2.83
C THR A 95 -0.96 3.27 -2.86
N LEU A 96 0.10 3.86 -3.41
CA LEU A 96 1.43 3.25 -3.40
C LEU A 96 1.99 3.14 -1.98
N CYS A 97 1.78 4.15 -1.12
CA CYS A 97 2.16 4.07 0.30
C CYS A 97 1.45 2.92 1.03
N TRP A 98 0.13 2.76 0.84
CA TRP A 98 -0.60 1.62 1.40
C TRP A 98 -0.14 0.29 0.82
N SER A 99 0.14 0.25 -0.48
CA SER A 99 0.68 -0.96 -1.13
C SER A 99 2.01 -1.39 -0.51
N TYR A 100 2.86 -0.44 -0.15
CA TYR A 100 4.11 -0.68 0.59
C TYR A 100 3.81 -1.26 1.98
N ILE A 101 2.93 -0.63 2.77
CA ILE A 101 2.59 -1.09 4.13
C ILE A 101 2.06 -2.54 4.11
N PHE A 102 1.14 -2.85 3.20
CA PHE A 102 0.62 -4.20 3.01
C PHE A 102 1.66 -5.19 2.49
N SER A 103 2.64 -4.72 1.74
CA SER A 103 3.74 -5.53 1.25
C SER A 103 4.74 -5.88 2.34
N VAL A 104 5.09 -4.90 3.18
CA VAL A 104 6.09 -5.06 4.23
C VAL A 104 5.60 -5.92 5.38
N ARG A 105 4.32 -5.80 5.76
CA ARG A 105 3.78 -6.57 6.88
C ARG A 105 4.00 -8.09 6.77
N PRO A 106 3.66 -8.78 5.67
CA PRO A 106 3.95 -10.20 5.52
C PRO A 106 5.46 -10.49 5.43
N LEU A 107 6.28 -9.57 4.91
CA LEU A 107 7.74 -9.75 4.87
C LEU A 107 8.35 -9.74 6.29
N GLU A 108 7.86 -8.88 7.17
CA GLU A 108 8.25 -8.84 8.58
C GLU A 108 7.86 -10.12 9.32
N LEU A 109 6.63 -10.60 9.09
CA LEU A 109 6.15 -11.86 9.65
C LEU A 109 6.93 -13.07 9.10
N GLN A 110 7.59 -12.92 7.95
CA GLN A 110 8.51 -13.90 7.37
C GLN A 110 9.97 -13.69 7.78
N HIS A 111 10.28 -12.67 8.60
CA HIS A 111 11.64 -12.25 8.95
C HIS A 111 12.55 -12.01 7.73
N ARG A 112 11.99 -11.49 6.64
CA ARG A 112 12.73 -11.18 5.42
C ARG A 112 13.29 -9.77 5.47
N ARG A 113 14.56 -9.63 5.06
CA ARG A 113 15.23 -8.34 4.98
C ARG A 113 14.76 -7.56 3.74
N MET A 114 14.56 -6.27 3.94
CA MET A 114 14.21 -5.31 2.89
C MET A 114 15.39 -4.37 2.65
N GLN A 115 15.55 -3.94 1.41
CA GLN A 115 16.62 -3.04 1.01
C GLN A 115 16.08 -2.00 0.04
N TYR A 116 16.66 -0.80 0.09
CA TYR A 116 16.41 0.17 -0.95
C TYR A 116 17.15 -0.21 -2.23
N SER A 117 16.52 0.05 -3.37
CA SER A 117 17.17 -0.03 -4.67
C SER A 117 18.08 1.19 -4.91
N LEU A 118 18.98 1.06 -5.89
CA LEU A 118 19.72 2.20 -6.44
C LEU A 118 18.79 3.16 -7.21
N ILE A 119 17.65 2.64 -7.69
CA ILE A 119 16.63 3.45 -8.37
C ILE A 119 15.88 4.27 -7.32
N LYS A 120 15.91 5.59 -7.45
CA LYS A 120 15.20 6.52 -6.58
C LYS A 120 14.69 7.71 -7.38
N THR A 121 13.64 8.33 -6.85
CA THR A 121 13.14 9.63 -7.32
C THR A 121 14.22 10.69 -7.10
N PRO A 122 14.48 11.57 -8.08
CA PRO A 122 15.37 12.71 -7.87
C PRO A 122 14.77 13.69 -6.84
N THR A 123 15.65 14.26 -6.01
CA THR A 123 15.31 15.35 -5.08
C THR A 123 15.61 16.69 -5.73
N ALA A 124 14.66 17.63 -5.69
CA ALA A 124 14.81 18.98 -6.20
C ALA A 124 15.04 19.97 -5.04
N THR A 125 16.26 20.50 -4.94
CA THR A 125 16.66 21.50 -3.95
C THR A 125 16.73 22.90 -4.58
N GLY A 126 16.37 23.93 -3.82
CA GLY A 126 16.57 25.34 -4.23
C GLY A 126 15.84 25.77 -5.53
N PRO A 127 16.46 26.62 -6.38
CA PRO A 127 15.81 27.25 -7.54
C PRO A 127 15.50 26.28 -8.69
N ASP A 128 16.10 25.08 -8.69
CA ASP A 128 15.89 24.05 -9.71
C ASP A 128 14.44 23.49 -9.72
N ARG A 129 13.69 23.73 -8.63
CA ARG A 129 12.28 23.35 -8.48
C ARG A 129 11.34 23.97 -9.53
N GLN A 130 11.75 25.02 -10.24
CA GLN A 130 10.91 25.71 -11.21
C GLN A 130 11.05 25.19 -12.65
N GLN A 131 12.11 24.43 -12.95
CA GLN A 131 12.41 23.98 -14.32
C GLN A 131 11.98 22.54 -14.59
N GLN A 132 11.60 21.78 -13.57
CA GLN A 132 11.25 20.36 -13.70
C GLN A 132 9.88 20.18 -14.37
N LYS A 133 9.85 19.37 -15.45
CA LYS A 133 8.63 18.98 -16.17
C LYS A 133 8.08 17.68 -15.58
N GLY A 134 7.45 17.75 -14.40
CA GLY A 134 6.86 16.58 -13.74
C GLY A 134 6.05 16.93 -12.50
N VAL A 135 5.60 15.89 -11.79
CA VAL A 135 4.85 16.03 -10.53
C VAL A 135 5.84 16.26 -9.39
N ILE A 136 5.85 17.46 -8.84
CA ILE A 136 6.70 17.81 -7.70
C ILE A 136 5.90 17.62 -6.40
N VAL A 137 6.40 16.76 -5.50
CA VAL A 137 5.84 16.55 -4.17
C VAL A 137 6.68 17.34 -3.16
N TYR A 138 6.09 18.38 -2.57
CA TYR A 138 6.80 19.26 -1.65
C TYR A 138 6.75 18.74 -0.23
N LEU A 139 7.89 18.34 0.33
CA LEU A 139 7.94 17.72 1.64
C LEU A 139 8.37 18.69 2.76
N GLY A 140 8.67 19.95 2.43
CA GLY A 140 8.94 21.02 3.42
C GLY A 140 9.88 20.57 4.56
N TYR A 141 9.43 20.80 5.80
CA TYR A 141 10.12 20.42 7.04
C TYR A 141 9.79 19.01 7.56
N SER A 142 9.31 18.11 6.70
CA SER A 142 9.12 16.72 7.09
C SER A 142 10.41 16.02 7.47
N SER A 143 10.30 14.85 8.09
CA SER A 143 11.41 14.01 8.48
C SER A 143 12.22 13.54 7.27
N LYS A 144 13.55 13.47 7.45
CA LYS A 144 14.48 12.86 6.46
C LYS A 144 14.05 11.44 6.07
N LYS A 145 13.41 10.72 6.99
CA LYS A 145 12.88 9.37 6.80
C LYS A 145 11.70 9.36 5.82
N LEU A 146 10.75 10.29 5.95
CA LEU A 146 9.64 10.46 5.00
C LEU A 146 10.17 10.74 3.60
N VAL A 147 11.12 11.68 3.49
CA VAL A 147 11.75 12.05 2.22
C VAL A 147 12.40 10.83 1.55
N ARG A 148 13.24 10.07 2.28
CA ARG A 148 13.92 8.89 1.74
C ARG A 148 12.94 7.80 1.29
N TRP A 149 11.90 7.58 2.08
CA TRP A 149 10.88 6.56 1.82
C TRP A 149 10.05 6.90 0.58
N LEU A 150 9.57 8.15 0.46
CA LEU A 150 8.85 8.60 -0.72
C LEU A 150 9.72 8.59 -1.98
N CYS A 151 11.02 8.91 -1.87
CA CYS A 151 11.95 8.75 -2.99
C CYS A 151 11.99 7.30 -3.51
N ALA A 152 11.80 6.30 -2.66
CA ALA A 152 11.78 4.90 -3.06
C ALA A 152 10.41 4.45 -3.60
N ILE A 153 9.31 4.93 -3.01
CA ILE A 153 7.95 4.62 -3.47
C ILE A 153 7.69 5.22 -4.86
N LEU A 154 8.15 6.45 -5.06
CA LEU A 154 7.96 7.22 -6.29
C LEU A 154 9.15 7.12 -7.26
N ALA A 155 9.98 6.08 -7.11
CA ALA A 155 11.04 5.78 -8.06
C ALA A 155 10.49 5.18 -9.38
N PRO A 156 11.10 5.48 -10.55
CA PRO A 156 10.66 4.94 -11.85
C PRO A 156 11.01 3.44 -11.97
N GLY A 157 10.28 2.60 -11.23
CA GLY A 157 10.55 1.18 -11.03
C GLY A 157 10.43 0.76 -9.56
N ALA A 158 10.96 -0.42 -9.22
CA ALA A 158 11.01 -0.88 -7.84
C ALA A 158 12.14 -0.16 -7.08
N GLY A 159 11.81 0.93 -6.37
CA GLY A 159 12.76 1.68 -5.53
C GLY A 159 13.12 1.00 -4.20
N TRP A 160 12.48 -0.12 -3.91
CA TRP A 160 12.78 -1.01 -2.79
C TRP A 160 12.55 -2.45 -3.24
N PHE A 161 13.17 -3.40 -2.56
CA PHE A 161 12.98 -4.82 -2.83
C PHE A 161 13.19 -5.66 -1.55
N ALA A 162 12.73 -6.90 -1.61
CA ALA A 162 13.06 -7.93 -0.66
C ALA A 162 13.71 -9.09 -1.42
N GLU A 163 14.71 -9.74 -0.84
CA GLU A 163 15.46 -10.82 -1.50
C GLU A 163 14.54 -11.96 -1.92
N GLY A 164 14.52 -12.30 -3.22
CA GLY A 164 13.66 -13.33 -3.79
C GLY A 164 12.34 -12.79 -4.33
N SER A 165 11.22 -13.47 -4.03
CA SER A 165 9.89 -13.12 -4.56
C SER A 165 9.26 -11.93 -3.85
N VAL A 166 8.43 -11.18 -4.56
CA VAL A 166 7.78 -9.97 -4.03
C VAL A 166 6.41 -10.29 -3.41
N PRO A 167 5.95 -9.54 -2.40
CA PRO A 167 4.63 -9.74 -1.81
C PRO A 167 3.50 -9.30 -2.77
N PRO A 168 2.25 -9.74 -2.54
CA PRO A 168 1.15 -9.57 -3.51
C PRO A 168 0.76 -8.12 -3.79
N TRP A 169 1.01 -7.25 -2.81
CA TRP A 169 0.73 -5.81 -2.90
C TRP A 169 1.91 -5.00 -3.44
N ALA A 170 3.03 -5.64 -3.78
CA ALA A 170 4.21 -4.92 -4.22
C ALA A 170 3.90 -4.22 -5.55
N ALA A 171 3.89 -2.89 -5.54
CA ALA A 171 3.53 -2.09 -6.69
C ALA A 171 4.52 -0.95 -6.90
N HIS A 172 4.64 -0.52 -8.15
CA HIS A 172 5.33 0.70 -8.54
C HIS A 172 4.57 1.37 -9.69
N TYR A 173 4.82 2.65 -9.92
CA TYR A 173 4.21 3.34 -11.05
C TYR A 173 5.03 3.15 -12.33
N SER A 174 4.35 3.22 -13.48
CA SER A 174 4.95 3.16 -14.82
C SER A 174 5.75 4.43 -15.11
N GLN A 175 6.81 4.33 -15.92
CA GLN A 175 7.72 5.45 -16.25
C GLN A 175 7.07 6.60 -17.05
N ASP A 176 5.75 6.57 -17.25
CA ASP A 176 4.98 7.55 -18.03
C ASP A 176 4.88 8.93 -17.36
N VAL A 177 5.17 9.02 -16.05
CA VAL A 177 5.12 10.26 -15.27
C VAL A 177 6.38 10.42 -14.44
N GLU A 178 7.05 11.56 -14.55
CA GLU A 178 8.20 11.85 -13.70
C GLU A 178 7.77 12.49 -12.38
N PHE A 179 8.23 11.91 -11.28
CA PHE A 179 8.09 12.48 -9.93
C PHE A 179 9.38 13.16 -9.50
N PHE A 180 9.24 14.21 -8.72
CA PHE A 180 10.35 14.92 -8.07
C PHE A 180 9.98 15.19 -6.62
N ILE A 181 10.94 14.98 -5.71
CA ILE A 181 10.75 15.29 -4.30
C ILE A 181 11.36 16.66 -3.98
N GLY A 182 10.52 17.64 -3.68
CA GLY A 182 10.96 18.96 -3.24
C GLY A 182 11.27 18.96 -1.74
N THR A 183 12.54 19.08 -1.37
CA THR A 183 13.00 19.10 0.03
C THR A 183 14.12 20.10 0.23
N ASP A 184 14.28 20.61 1.45
CA ASP A 184 15.37 21.51 1.84
C ASP A 184 16.62 20.76 2.31
N TYR A 185 16.54 19.43 2.47
CA TYR A 185 17.69 18.60 2.80
C TYR A 185 18.64 18.43 1.62
N LEU A 186 19.94 18.35 1.91
CA LEU A 186 20.94 17.95 0.93
C LEU A 186 20.84 16.44 0.66
N ALA A 187 21.23 15.99 -0.54
CA ALA A 187 21.16 14.57 -0.89
C ALA A 187 21.99 13.68 0.06
N GLU A 188 23.09 14.23 0.61
CA GLU A 188 23.98 13.59 1.58
C GLU A 188 23.32 13.43 2.96
N ASP A 189 22.33 14.25 3.29
CA ASP A 189 21.60 14.16 4.55
C ASP A 189 20.55 13.04 4.56
N ILE A 190 20.19 12.53 3.39
CA ILE A 190 19.12 11.54 3.17
C ILE A 190 19.74 10.14 3.02
N ILE A 191 20.74 9.84 3.85
CA ILE A 191 21.36 8.52 3.93
C ILE A 191 20.62 7.73 5.01
N GLN A 192 19.69 6.88 4.57
CA GLN A 192 19.09 5.88 5.43
C GLN A 192 19.28 4.51 4.79
N GLU A 193 19.77 3.57 5.59
CA GLU A 193 20.26 2.29 5.09
C GLU A 193 19.13 1.30 4.80
N SER A 194 18.04 1.34 5.58
CA SER A 194 16.94 0.38 5.47
C SER A 194 15.59 1.05 5.18
N PRO A 195 14.75 0.42 4.34
CA PRO A 195 13.33 0.77 4.23
C PRO A 195 12.60 0.67 5.58
N PRO A 196 11.59 1.52 5.84
CA PRO A 196 10.84 1.49 7.10
C PRO A 196 10.05 0.19 7.28
N SER A 197 9.85 -0.20 8.54
CA SER A 197 8.90 -1.25 8.92
C SER A 197 7.46 -0.87 8.54
N SER A 198 6.50 -1.80 8.57
CA SER A 198 5.09 -1.54 8.30
C SER A 198 4.49 -0.55 9.30
N ALA A 199 4.89 -0.64 10.57
CA ALA A 199 4.49 0.31 11.61
C ALA A 199 5.09 1.69 11.38
N GLU A 200 6.40 1.76 11.12
CA GLU A 200 7.07 3.03 10.86
C GLU A 200 6.55 3.69 9.58
N ALA A 201 6.25 2.91 8.53
CA ALA A 201 5.67 3.41 7.29
C ALA A 201 4.25 3.94 7.50
N ALA A 202 3.48 3.38 8.43
CA ALA A 202 2.20 3.95 8.82
C ALA A 202 2.37 5.31 9.51
N ASP A 203 3.36 5.46 10.40
CA ASP A 203 3.68 6.75 11.03
C ASP A 203 4.12 7.80 9.98
N LEU A 204 4.96 7.41 9.02
CA LEU A 204 5.36 8.28 7.91
C LEU A 204 4.19 8.65 6.99
N LEU A 205 3.24 7.74 6.78
CA LEU A 205 2.03 8.03 6.02
C LEU A 205 1.16 9.05 6.74
N VAL A 206 1.02 8.95 8.06
CA VAL A 206 0.35 9.95 8.89
C VAL A 206 1.06 11.30 8.75
N GLU A 207 2.38 11.33 8.90
CA GLU A 207 3.19 12.54 8.70
C GLU A 207 2.93 13.17 7.32
N PHE A 208 2.92 12.36 6.26
CA PHE A 208 2.60 12.83 4.91
C PHE A 208 1.19 13.40 4.78
N CYS A 209 0.21 12.80 5.46
CA CYS A 209 -1.17 13.29 5.50
C CYS A 209 -1.33 14.56 6.33
N GLU A 210 -0.43 14.87 7.26
CA GLU A 210 -0.48 16.13 8.01
C GLU A 210 -0.05 17.34 7.18
N LEU A 211 0.86 17.11 6.21
CA LEU A 211 1.37 18.11 5.27
C LEU A 211 0.28 18.64 4.33
N TYR A 212 -0.71 17.81 3.99
CA TYR A 212 -1.73 18.10 2.97
C TYR A 212 -3.12 17.73 3.46
N ASP A 213 -4.12 18.57 3.17
CA ASP A 213 -5.51 18.23 3.47
C ASP A 213 -6.09 17.26 2.40
N PHE A 214 -5.78 15.97 2.55
CA PHE A 214 -6.25 14.93 1.63
C PHE A 214 -7.71 14.49 1.85
N GLY A 215 -8.37 14.97 2.90
CA GLY A 215 -9.72 14.53 3.27
C GLY A 215 -9.83 13.01 3.38
N PHE A 216 -10.75 12.40 2.63
CA PHE A 216 -11.00 10.96 2.64
C PHE A 216 -10.06 10.12 1.73
N GLN A 217 -9.13 10.75 1.01
CA GLN A 217 -8.25 10.03 0.09
C GLN A 217 -7.39 8.95 0.75
N PRO A 218 -6.88 9.08 1.99
CA PRO A 218 -6.11 8.00 2.62
C PRO A 218 -6.92 6.71 2.79
N SER A 219 -8.21 6.82 3.17
CA SER A 219 -9.11 5.69 3.31
C SER A 219 -9.47 5.06 1.95
N ILE A 220 -9.62 5.87 0.91
CA ILE A 220 -9.93 5.35 -0.42
C ILE A 220 -8.69 4.73 -1.07
N ALA A 221 -7.52 5.31 -0.85
CA ALA A 221 -6.24 4.74 -1.23
C ALA A 221 -5.98 3.39 -0.55
N PHE A 222 -6.37 3.24 0.73
CA PHE A 222 -6.33 1.97 1.44
C PHE A 222 -7.16 0.90 0.71
N LEU A 223 -8.40 1.22 0.36
CA LEU A 223 -9.28 0.30 -0.37
C LEU A 223 -8.74 -0.01 -1.78
N ALA A 224 -8.21 1.00 -2.49
CA ALA A 224 -7.60 0.81 -3.79
C ALA A 224 -6.38 -0.13 -3.71
N ALA A 225 -5.53 0.04 -2.69
CA ALA A 225 -4.37 -0.81 -2.47
C ALA A 225 -4.77 -2.26 -2.19
N LEU A 226 -5.87 -2.52 -1.46
CA LEU A 226 -6.38 -3.87 -1.23
C LEU A 226 -6.76 -4.60 -2.52
N LEU A 227 -7.13 -3.87 -3.58
CA LEU A 227 -7.52 -4.45 -4.88
C LEU A 227 -6.32 -4.76 -5.78
N LEU A 228 -5.10 -4.33 -5.45
CA LEU A 228 -3.91 -4.55 -6.31
C LEU A 228 -3.63 -6.03 -6.60
N PRO A 229 -3.66 -6.95 -5.62
CA PRO A 229 -3.44 -8.37 -5.89
C PRO A 229 -4.46 -8.96 -6.86
N PHE A 230 -5.72 -8.50 -6.78
CA PHE A 230 -6.76 -8.93 -7.71
C PHE A 230 -6.46 -8.48 -9.14
N HIS A 231 -6.07 -7.21 -9.34
CA HIS A 231 -5.70 -6.72 -10.67
C HIS A 231 -4.54 -7.52 -11.26
N ASN A 232 -3.50 -7.77 -10.46
CA ASN A 232 -2.36 -8.58 -10.89
C ASN A 232 -2.77 -10.01 -11.27
N ALA A 233 -3.63 -10.66 -10.47
CA ALA A 233 -4.13 -12.00 -10.76
C ALA A 233 -4.96 -12.08 -12.04
N GLN A 234 -5.64 -10.99 -12.42
CA GLN A 234 -6.41 -10.88 -13.67
C GLN A 234 -5.55 -10.38 -14.85
N GLY A 235 -4.26 -10.12 -14.67
CA GLY A 235 -3.40 -9.54 -15.70
C GLY A 235 -3.79 -8.09 -16.07
N LEU A 236 -4.52 -7.40 -15.20
CA LEU A 236 -4.96 -6.02 -15.39
C LEU A 236 -3.90 -5.06 -14.84
N GLN A 237 -3.76 -3.92 -15.50
CA GLN A 237 -2.91 -2.82 -15.03
C GLN A 237 -3.78 -1.75 -14.36
N PRO A 238 -3.67 -1.55 -13.03
CA PRO A 238 -4.37 -0.47 -12.35
C PRO A 238 -4.03 0.88 -12.98
N ARG A 239 -5.05 1.71 -13.21
CA ARG A 239 -4.89 3.10 -13.66
C ARG A 239 -5.22 4.01 -12.47
N LEU A 240 -4.23 4.75 -11.99
CA LEU A 240 -4.39 5.69 -10.88
C LEU A 240 -4.55 7.12 -11.42
N PRO A 241 -5.28 8.00 -10.71
CA PRO A 241 -5.47 9.38 -11.16
C PRO A 241 -4.17 10.18 -11.10
N MET A 242 -4.02 11.15 -12.01
CA MET A 242 -2.90 12.09 -11.99
C MET A 242 -2.82 12.82 -10.64
N PRO A 243 -1.71 12.70 -9.89
CA PRO A 243 -1.54 13.45 -8.66
C PRO A 243 -1.47 14.95 -8.92
N ARG A 244 -2.10 15.73 -8.04
CA ARG A 244 -2.07 17.20 -8.04
C ARG A 244 -1.70 17.65 -6.65
N ILE A 245 -0.41 17.92 -6.44
CA ILE A 245 0.11 18.30 -5.13
C ILE A 245 0.40 19.81 -5.16
N PRO A 246 -0.33 20.64 -4.37
CA PRO A 246 -0.09 22.07 -4.33
C PRO A 246 1.23 22.36 -3.64
N ARG A 247 1.80 23.53 -3.94
CA ARG A 247 3.04 24.03 -3.30
C ARG A 247 2.85 24.41 -1.83
N TYR A 248 1.61 24.58 -1.37
CA TYR A 248 1.30 25.06 -0.03
C TYR A 248 1.61 24.00 1.03
N THR A 249 2.79 24.12 1.65
CA THR A 249 3.05 23.57 2.98
C THR A 249 2.34 24.46 3.99
N LYS A 250 1.49 23.90 4.87
CA LYS A 250 0.90 24.66 5.99
C LYS A 250 1.99 25.48 6.67
N PRO A 251 1.80 26.79 6.93
CA PRO A 251 2.68 27.51 7.84
C PRO A 251 2.57 26.81 9.20
N SER A 252 3.69 26.26 9.66
CA SER A 252 3.83 25.64 10.97
C SER A 252 3.17 26.51 12.04
N HIS A 253 2.45 25.86 12.95
CA HIS A 253 2.07 26.41 14.24
C HIS A 253 3.18 27.33 14.77
N GLY A 254 2.80 28.55 15.13
CA GLY A 254 3.71 29.51 15.73
C GLY A 254 4.48 28.88 16.88
N SER A 255 5.75 29.26 16.99
CA SER A 255 6.64 28.89 18.09
C SER A 255 5.90 28.91 19.43
N PRO A 256 6.13 27.96 20.34
CA PRO A 256 5.52 28.01 21.66
C PRO A 256 5.89 29.34 22.32
N VAL A 257 4.88 30.17 22.55
CA VAL A 257 5.00 31.32 23.44
C VAL A 257 5.17 30.72 24.83
N TYR A 258 6.41 30.73 25.32
CA TYR A 258 6.65 30.55 26.74
C TYR A 258 6.00 31.76 27.44
N ILE A 259 4.88 31.53 28.11
CA ILE A 259 4.35 32.40 29.17
C ILE A 259 4.79 31.80 30.50
#